data_AF-A0A6S5RP15-F1
#
_entry.id   AF-A0A6S5RP15-F1
#
_cell.length_a   1.000
_cell.length_b   1.000
_cell.length_c   1.000
_cell.angle_alpha   90.00
_cell.angle_beta   90.00
_cell.angle_gamma   90.00
#
_symmetry.space_group_name_H-M   'P 1'
#
loop_
_entity.id
_entity.type
_entity.pdbx_description
1 polymer ?
#
loop_
_entity_poly.entity_id
_entity_poly.type
_entity_poly.pdbx_seq_one_letter_code
_entity_poly.pdbx_strand_id
1 'polypeptide(L)'
;MLSCTLRRLDDLQDHLEPLRGADSALLRSNDFDTRLDELHAVRVDLARLPGVGYELARVSGALELLLGCCLYPIPTNRTARTCIACCHCWHGG
;
A
#
# COMPACT_ATOMS: atom_id res chain seq x y z
N MET A 1 -0.80 -3.71 -13.14
CA MET A 1 -0.50 -2.46 -13.88
C MET A 1 0.48 -1.56 -13.13
N LEU A 2 0.26 -1.28 -11.84
CA LEU A 2 1.14 -0.42 -11.03
C LEU A 2 2.61 -0.90 -10.99
N SER A 3 2.85 -2.22 -10.93
CA SER A 3 4.19 -2.81 -10.91
C SER A 3 5.04 -2.50 -12.15
N CYS A 4 4.44 -2.51 -13.35
CA CYS A 4 5.14 -2.14 -14.57
C CYS A 4 5.49 -0.64 -14.61
N THR A 5 4.63 0.21 -14.06
CA THR A 5 4.88 1.65 -13.95
C THR A 5 6.00 1.95 -12.96
N LEU A 6 6.00 1.31 -11.79
CA LEU A 6 7.07 1.44 -10.81
C LEU A 6 8.44 1.04 -11.38
N ARG A 7 8.50 -0.08 -12.11
CA ARG A 7 9.74 -0.51 -12.77
C ARG A 7 10.24 0.50 -13.79
N ARG A 8 9.35 1.08 -14.62
CA ARG A 8 9.73 2.12 -15.58
C ARG A 8 10.21 3.41 -14.90
N LEU A 9 9.66 3.76 -13.74
CA LEU A 9 10.13 4.89 -12.94
C LEU A 9 11.50 4.63 -12.34
N ASP A 10 11.78 3.38 -11.95
CA ASP A 10 13.10 2.94 -11.49
C ASP A 10 14.14 3.06 -12.62
N ASP A 11 13.84 2.47 -13.79
CA ASP A 11 14.70 2.54 -14.96
C ASP A 11 14.98 4.01 -15.37
N LEU A 12 13.96 4.87 -15.31
CA LEU A 12 14.10 6.30 -15.62
C LEU A 12 14.99 7.02 -14.60
N GLN A 13 14.83 6.71 -13.32
CA GLN A 13 15.64 7.30 -12.27
C GLN A 13 17.10 6.89 -12.40
N ASP A 14 17.38 5.61 -12.63
CA ASP A 14 18.73 5.08 -12.85
C ASP A 14 19.43 5.71 -14.07
N HIS A 15 18.67 6.09 -15.10
CA HIS A 15 19.20 6.79 -16.27
C HIS A 15 19.49 8.27 -16.02
N LEU A 16 18.80 8.90 -15.08
CA LEU A 16 18.94 10.33 -14.77
C LEU A 16 19.92 10.58 -13.62
N GLU A 17 20.10 9.63 -12.70
CA GLU A 17 21.03 9.68 -11.57
C GLU A 17 22.47 10.05 -11.97
N PRO A 18 23.04 9.57 -13.10
CA PRO A 18 24.39 9.96 -13.52
C PRO A 18 24.54 11.45 -13.87
N LEU A 19 23.44 12.15 -14.14
CA LEU A 19 23.43 13.59 -14.42
C LEU A 19 23.35 14.44 -13.15
N ARG A 20 23.18 13.80 -11.99
CA ARG A 20 23.11 14.49 -10.70
C ARG A 20 24.40 15.27 -10.43
N GLY A 21 24.25 16.54 -10.05
CA GLY A 21 25.39 17.41 -9.80
C GLY A 21 26.27 17.70 -11.03
N ALA A 22 25.80 17.33 -12.24
CA ALA A 22 26.49 17.70 -13.48
C ALA A 22 26.51 19.23 -13.62
N ASP A 23 27.69 19.78 -13.94
CA ASP A 23 27.87 21.23 -14.06
C ASP A 23 27.32 21.78 -15.39
N SER A 24 26.00 21.72 -15.52
CA SER A 24 25.25 22.24 -16.65
C SER A 24 24.37 23.39 -16.19
N ALA A 25 24.54 24.56 -16.80
CA ALA A 25 23.71 25.73 -16.53
C ALA A 25 22.23 25.44 -16.77
N LEU A 26 21.90 24.60 -17.77
CA LEU A 26 20.54 24.17 -18.09
C LEU A 26 19.94 23.26 -17.01
N LEU A 27 20.72 22.36 -16.42
CA LEU A 27 20.24 21.47 -15.36
C LEU A 27 20.05 22.26 -14.05
N ARG A 28 21.00 23.16 -13.74
CA ARG A 28 20.91 24.05 -12.58
C ARG A 28 19.71 25.01 -12.67
N SER A 29 19.44 25.57 -13.84
CA SER A 29 18.29 26.48 -14.02
C SER A 29 16.92 25.79 -13.97
N ASN A 30 16.89 24.46 -14.02
CA ASN A 30 15.66 23.67 -13.97
C ASN A 30 15.48 22.92 -12.64
N ASP A 31 16.32 23.20 -11.64
CA ASP A 31 16.31 22.50 -10.35
C ASP A 31 16.34 20.97 -10.53
N PHE A 32 17.18 20.50 -11.47
CA PHE A 32 17.17 19.10 -11.91
C PHE A 32 17.34 18.12 -10.75
N ASP A 33 18.31 18.38 -9.85
CA ASP A 33 18.57 17.51 -8.71
C ASP A 33 17.35 17.43 -7.77
N THR A 34 16.69 18.57 -7.51
CA THR A 34 15.46 18.65 -6.72
C THR A 34 14.32 17.85 -7.38
N ARG A 35 14.15 17.97 -8.70
CA ARG A 35 13.13 17.20 -9.43
C ARG A 35 13.43 15.70 -9.46
N LEU A 36 14.71 15.33 -9.45
CA LEU A 36 15.13 13.93 -9.36
C LEU A 36 14.80 13.35 -7.96
N ASP A 37 14.95 14.14 -6.91
CA ASP A 37 14.51 13.78 -5.55
C ASP A 37 12.98 13.68 -5.45
N GLU A 38 12.24 14.60 -6.08
CA GLU A 38 10.77 14.53 -6.15
C GLU A 38 10.30 13.26 -6.88
N LEU A 39 10.95 12.90 -7.99
CA LEU A 39 10.66 11.66 -8.72
C LEU A 39 10.86 10.43 -7.82
N HIS A 40 11.92 10.42 -7.01
CA HIS A 40 12.18 9.37 -6.03
C HIS A 40 11.04 9.25 -5.01
N ALA A 41 10.65 10.38 -4.43
CA ALA A 41 9.61 10.44 -3.40
C ALA A 41 8.27 9.93 -3.94
N VAL A 42 7.86 10.39 -5.13
CA VAL A 42 6.64 9.93 -5.80
C VAL A 42 6.67 8.42 -6.06
N ARG A 43 7.81 7.88 -6.48
CA ARG A 43 7.99 6.43 -6.69
C ARG A 43 7.80 5.65 -5.38
N VAL A 44 8.41 6.12 -4.29
CA VAL A 44 8.29 5.51 -2.96
C VAL A 44 6.84 5.52 -2.48
N ASP A 45 6.14 6.64 -2.65
CA ASP A 45 4.73 6.75 -2.25
C ASP A 45 3.83 5.84 -3.09
N LEU A 46 4.03 5.79 -4.40
CA LEU A 46 3.30 4.87 -5.28
C LEU A 46 3.55 3.41 -4.90
N ALA A 47 4.77 3.04 -4.49
CA ALA A 47 5.10 1.69 -4.05
C ALA A 47 4.42 1.30 -2.73
N ARG A 48 4.03 2.28 -1.89
CA ARG A 48 3.33 2.04 -0.61
C ARG A 48 1.82 1.84 -0.77
N LEU A 49 1.21 2.38 -1.83
CA LEU A 49 -0.24 2.31 -2.05
C LEU A 49 -0.82 0.88 -2.03
N PRO A 50 -0.18 -0.16 -2.61
CA PRO A 50 -0.68 -1.53 -2.51
C PRO A 50 -0.76 -2.04 -1.07
N GLY A 51 0.23 -1.70 -0.23
CA GLY A 51 0.24 -2.09 1.18
C GLY A 51 -0.88 -1.43 1.97
N VAL A 52 -1.13 -0.15 1.72
CA VAL A 52 -2.26 0.58 2.31
C VAL A 52 -3.59 -0.02 1.88
N GLY A 53 -3.74 -0.38 0.59
CA GLY A 53 -4.96 -1.04 0.08
C GLY A 53 -5.20 -2.40 0.73
N TYR A 54 -4.15 -3.19 0.94
CA TYR A 54 -4.23 -4.47 1.64
C TYR A 54 -4.69 -4.30 3.10
N GLU A 55 -4.09 -3.37 3.84
CA GLU A 55 -4.49 -3.09 5.21
C GLU A 55 -5.93 -2.57 5.30
N LEU A 56 -6.36 -1.70 4.37
CA LEU A 56 -7.73 -1.20 4.32
C LEU A 56 -8.73 -2.34 4.06
N ALA A 57 -8.40 -3.27 3.15
CA ALA A 57 -9.22 -4.45 2.88
C ALA A 57 -9.33 -5.36 4.11
N ARG A 58 -8.22 -5.52 4.85
CA ARG A 58 -8.19 -6.30 6.10
C ARG A 58 -9.05 -5.67 7.19
N VAL A 59 -8.99 -4.35 7.33
CA VAL A 59 -9.83 -3.59 8.26
C VAL A 59 -11.30 -3.65 7.85
N SER A 60 -11.62 -3.53 6.56
CA SER A 60 -12.99 -3.66 6.04
C SER A 60 -13.56 -5.05 6.36
N GLY A 61 -12.80 -6.12 6.10
CA GLY A 61 -13.23 -7.48 6.45
C GLY A 61 -13.42 -7.68 7.95
N ALA A 62 -12.54 -7.09 8.79
CA ALA A 62 -12.69 -7.13 10.23
C ALA A 62 -13.95 -6.37 10.71
N LEU A 63 -14.26 -5.22 10.10
CA LEU A 63 -15.47 -4.45 10.38
C LEU A 63 -16.75 -5.18 9.96
N GLU A 64 -16.75 -5.84 8.80
CA GLU A 64 -17.88 -6.66 8.35
C GLU A 64 -18.16 -7.82 9.31
N LEU A 65 -17.11 -8.47 9.84
CA LEU A 65 -17.25 -9.52 10.84
C LEU A 65 -17.81 -8.99 12.17
N LEU A 66 -17.30 -7.85 12.65
CA LEU A 66 -17.81 -7.20 13.86
C LEU A 66 -19.29 -6.80 13.70
N LEU A 67 -19.64 -6.20 12.57
CA LEU A 67 -21.02 -5.84 12.26
C LEU A 67 -21.90 -7.09 12.16
N GLY A 68 -21.45 -8.16 11.50
CA GLY A 68 -22.16 -9.44 11.43
C GLY A 68 -22.41 -10.07 12.81
N CYS A 69 -21.44 -9.98 13.73
CA CYS A 69 -21.59 -10.43 15.11
C CYS A 69 -22.53 -9.55 15.94
N CYS A 70 -22.61 -8.25 15.67
CA CYS A 70 -23.48 -7.32 16.40
C CYS A 70 -24.91 -7.24 15.87
N LEU A 71 -25.13 -7.51 14.57
CA LEU A 71 -26.44 -7.41 13.91
C LEU A 71 -27.24 -8.72 13.86
N TYR A 72 -26.63 -9.87 14.12
CA TYR A 72 -27.38 -11.11 14.29
C TYR A 72 -27.90 -11.24 15.74
N PRO A 73 -29.21 -11.44 15.97
CA PRO A 73 -29.73 -11.70 17.31
C PRO A 73 -29.18 -13.04 17.78
N ILE A 74 -28.39 -13.04 18.86
CA ILE A 74 -27.81 -14.22 19.51
C ILE A 74 -28.92 -15.26 19.75
N PRO A 75 -28.97 -16.39 19.00
CA PRO A 75 -29.82 -17.51 19.41
C PRO A 75 -29.03 -18.31 20.44
N THR A 76 -29.58 -18.37 21.64
CA THR A 76 -29.33 -19.35 22.71
C THR A 76 -28.32 -20.47 22.40
N ASN A 77 -27.16 -20.41 23.10
CA ASN A 77 -26.18 -21.47 23.43
C ASN A 77 -25.52 -22.31 22.31
N ARG A 78 -26.17 -22.64 21.19
CA ARG A 78 -25.60 -23.47 20.11
C ARG A 78 -24.78 -22.67 19.10
N THR A 79 -25.13 -21.40 18.91
CA THR A 79 -24.59 -20.49 17.88
C THR A 79 -23.33 -19.73 18.34
N ALA A 80 -23.08 -19.65 19.65
CA ALA A 80 -21.86 -19.06 20.19
C ALA A 80 -20.60 -19.90 19.87
N ARG A 81 -20.75 -21.24 19.81
CA ARG A 81 -19.66 -22.15 19.41
C ARG A 81 -19.23 -21.95 17.95
N THR A 82 -20.16 -21.61 17.05
CA THR A 82 -19.85 -21.34 15.64
C THR A 82 -19.13 -20.01 15.42
N CYS A 83 -19.45 -18.96 16.18
CA CYS A 83 -18.70 -17.70 16.09
C CYS A 83 -17.25 -17.85 16.61
N ILE A 84 -17.05 -18.58 17.72
CA ILE A 84 -15.70 -18.86 18.24
C ILE A 84 -14.89 -19.73 17.26
N ALA A 85 -15.52 -20.70 16.59
CA ALA A 85 -14.87 -21.52 15.56
C ALA A 85 -14.45 -20.69 14.32
N CYS A 86 -15.28 -19.74 13.85
CA CYS A 86 -14.92 -18.84 12.76
C CYS A 86 -13.73 -17.92 13.14
N CYS A 87 -13.69 -17.39 14.37
CA CYS A 87 -12.56 -16.61 14.85
C CYS A 87 -11.27 -17.44 14.97
N HIS A 88 -11.35 -18.70 15.42
CA HIS A 88 -10.18 -19.58 15.54
C HIS A 88 -9.59 -20.01 14.20
N CYS A 89 -10.42 -20.22 13.16
CA CYS A 89 -9.93 -20.52 11.81
C CYS A 89 -9.19 -19.34 11.17
N TRP A 90 -9.50 -18.09 11.54
CA TRP A 90 -8.86 -16.91 10.95
C TRP A 90 -7.50 -16.58 11.59
N HIS A 91 -7.27 -16.98 12.84
CA HIS A 91 -6.00 -16.75 13.55
C HIS A 91 -4.97 -17.88 13.36
N GLY A 92 -5.32 -18.99 12.69
CA GLY A 92 -4.52 -20.22 12.62
C GLY A 92 -4.04 -20.64 11.23
N GLY A 93 -3.97 -19.75 10.25
CA GLY A 93 -3.50 -20.02 8.89
C GLY A 93 -2.50 -18.99 8.39
#